data_AF-A0A7W0STC2-F1
#
_entry.id   AF-A0A7W0STC2-F1
#
_cell.length_a   1.000
_cell.length_b   1.000
_cell.length_c   1.000
_cell.angle_alpha   90.00
_cell.angle_beta   90.00
_cell.angle_gamma   90.00
#
_symmetry.space_group_name_H-M   'P 1'
#
loop_
_entity.id
_entity.type
_entity.pdbx_description
1 polymer ?
#
loop_
_entity_poly.entity_id
_entity_poly.type
_entity_poly.pdbx_seq_one_letter_code
_entity_poly.pdbx_strand_id
1 'polypeptide(L)'
;TDTGSNLQINDLRPIHTNQETEAVLIANRASMDTPARRENIERLVMRMKAVDAARRFKYVMMNAPLANLDKIKAVLPGLKAPTVIPLDVEGWVAVHAAIEEDVFWDKIEQLRHAGASEILVSALDKLLL
;
A
#
# COMPACT_ATOMS: atom_id res chain seq x y z
N THR A 1 -20.64 -9.54 14.39
CA THR A 1 -19.80 -10.51 15.14
C THR A 1 -18.42 -10.38 14.56
N ASP A 2 -17.37 -10.35 15.38
CA ASP A 2 -15.99 -10.15 14.90
C ASP A 2 -15.44 -11.45 14.26
N THR A 3 -14.90 -12.37 15.06
CA THR A 3 -14.38 -13.66 14.56
C THR A 3 -15.39 -14.81 14.62
N GLY A 4 -16.54 -14.62 15.29
CA GLY A 4 -17.53 -15.68 15.51
C GLY A 4 -17.19 -16.67 16.63
N SER A 5 -15.99 -16.59 17.23
CA SER A 5 -15.53 -17.53 18.26
C SER A 5 -16.44 -17.60 19.49
N ASN A 6 -16.99 -16.46 19.93
CA ASN A 6 -17.91 -16.43 21.07
C ASN A 6 -19.25 -17.14 20.77
N LEU A 7 -19.74 -17.09 19.53
CA LEU A 7 -20.95 -17.83 19.15
C LEU A 7 -20.68 -19.33 19.18
N GLN A 8 -19.53 -19.77 18.64
CA GLN A 8 -19.14 -21.18 18.60
C GLN A 8 -19.01 -21.81 19.99
N ILE A 9 -18.39 -21.10 20.95
CA ILE A 9 -18.24 -21.59 22.34
C ILE A 9 -19.59 -21.79 23.03
N ASN A 10 -20.64 -21.13 22.56
CA ASN A 10 -22.00 -21.22 23.09
C ASN A 10 -22.92 -22.08 22.20
N ASP A 11 -22.37 -22.91 21.30
CA ASP A 11 -23.15 -23.73 20.36
C ASP A 11 -24.14 -22.91 19.48
N LEU A 12 -23.81 -21.63 19.24
CA LEU A 12 -24.60 -20.74 18.39
C LEU A 12 -23.96 -20.62 17.00
N ARG A 13 -24.81 -20.39 15.99
CA ARG A 13 -24.39 -20.12 14.61
C ARG A 13 -24.99 -18.81 14.08
N PRO A 14 -24.25 -18.04 13.27
CA PRO A 14 -24.81 -16.90 12.54
C PRO A 14 -25.91 -17.38 11.60
N ILE A 15 -27.02 -16.63 11.51
CA ILE A 15 -28.13 -16.91 10.58
C ILE A 15 -28.36 -15.78 9.57
N HIS A 16 -27.95 -14.55 9.91
CA HIS A 16 -28.10 -13.37 9.08
C HIS A 16 -27.18 -12.25 9.59
N THR A 17 -26.70 -11.40 8.69
CA THR A 17 -25.96 -10.17 9.02
C THR A 17 -26.88 -8.97 8.80
N ASN A 18 -27.21 -8.24 9.87
CA ASN A 18 -28.02 -7.02 9.75
C ASN A 18 -27.19 -5.87 9.16
N GLN A 19 -26.01 -5.62 9.73
CA GLN A 19 -25.13 -4.52 9.32
C GLN A 19 -23.67 -4.86 9.63
N GLU A 20 -22.77 -4.39 8.77
CA GLU A 20 -21.33 -4.37 9.01
C GLU A 20 -20.91 -3.05 9.65
N THR A 21 -19.97 -3.11 10.59
CA THR A 21 -19.54 -1.96 11.37
C THR A 21 -18.05 -1.73 11.20
N GLU A 22 -17.65 -0.49 11.01
CA GLU A 22 -16.25 -0.06 10.92
C GLU A 22 -16.03 1.22 11.71
N ALA A 23 -14.77 1.54 12.00
CA ALA A 23 -14.41 2.80 12.63
C ALA A 23 -14.44 3.92 11.59
N VAL A 24 -15.24 4.97 11.84
CA VAL A 24 -15.37 6.12 10.95
C VAL A 24 -15.05 7.43 11.67
N LEU A 25 -14.43 8.38 10.97
CA LEU A 25 -14.27 9.75 11.45
C LEU A 25 -15.53 10.57 11.09
N ILE A 26 -16.24 11.06 12.11
CA ILE A 26 -17.46 11.86 11.94
C ILE A 26 -17.16 13.31 12.33
N ALA A 27 -17.57 14.26 11.48
CA ALA A 27 -17.46 15.69 11.74
C ALA A 27 -18.85 16.34 11.84
N ASN A 28 -19.01 17.24 12.80
CA ASN A 28 -20.22 18.06 12.92
C ASN A 28 -20.32 19.03 11.72
N ARG A 29 -21.52 19.16 11.12
CA ARG A 29 -21.75 19.99 9.91
C ARG A 29 -21.36 21.46 10.12
N ALA A 30 -21.74 22.08 11.23
CA ALA A 30 -21.38 23.47 11.52
C ALA A 30 -19.86 23.68 11.70
N SER A 31 -19.13 22.65 12.12
CA SER A 31 -17.67 22.71 12.18
C SER A 31 -17.04 22.66 10.78
N MET A 32 -17.69 22.01 9.81
CA MET A 32 -17.25 22.08 8.41
C MET A 32 -17.50 23.46 7.81
N ASP A 33 -18.50 24.20 8.26
CA ASP A 33 -18.77 25.55 7.74
C ASP A 33 -17.81 26.63 8.27
N THR A 34 -17.05 26.32 9.33
CA THR A 34 -16.02 27.21 9.89
C THR A 34 -14.66 26.90 9.26
N PRO A 35 -14.04 27.82 8.48
CA PRO A 35 -12.83 27.52 7.70
C PRO A 35 -11.67 26.95 8.52
N ALA A 36 -11.32 27.58 9.65
CA ALA A 36 -10.23 27.13 10.51
C ALA A 36 -10.48 25.74 11.14
N ARG A 37 -11.74 25.36 11.36
CA ARG A 37 -12.08 24.03 11.89
C ARG A 37 -12.06 22.98 10.77
N ARG A 38 -12.62 23.31 9.61
CA ARG A 38 -12.55 22.48 8.40
C ARG A 38 -11.12 22.10 8.08
N GLU A 39 -10.21 23.08 8.04
CA GLU A 39 -8.80 22.85 7.73
C GLU A 39 -8.16 21.85 8.71
N ASN A 40 -8.41 21.98 10.01
CA ASN A 40 -7.88 21.03 10.99
C ASN A 40 -8.45 19.62 10.83
N ILE A 41 -9.73 19.50 10.49
CA ILE A 41 -10.38 18.20 10.20
C ILE A 41 -9.75 17.58 8.94
N GLU A 42 -9.58 18.35 7.87
CA GLU A 42 -8.96 17.89 6.62
C GLU A 42 -7.50 17.45 6.82
N ARG A 43 -6.74 18.16 7.67
CA ARG A 43 -5.39 17.74 8.08
C ARG A 43 -5.39 16.40 8.80
N LEU A 44 -6.38 16.15 9.67
CA LEU A 44 -6.51 14.86 10.35
C LEU A 44 -6.89 13.75 9.37
N VAL A 45 -7.84 14.00 8.47
CA VAL A 45 -8.25 13.08 7.41
C VAL A 45 -7.06 12.71 6.53
N MET A 46 -6.26 13.68 6.10
CA MET A 46 -5.06 13.44 5.30
C MET A 46 -4.06 12.54 6.04
N ARG A 47 -3.80 12.79 7.33
CA ARG A 47 -2.89 11.95 8.13
C ARG A 47 -3.40 10.52 8.30
N MET A 48 -4.69 10.34 8.53
CA MET A 48 -5.30 9.01 8.64
C MET A 48 -5.19 8.25 7.31
N LYS A 49 -5.54 8.90 6.19
CA LYS A 49 -5.39 8.33 4.85
C LYS A 49 -3.95 7.97 4.53
N ALA A 50 -2.98 8.77 4.98
CA ALA A 50 -1.57 8.49 4.72
C ALA A 50 -1.07 7.21 5.40
N VAL A 51 -1.55 6.94 6.62
CA VAL A 51 -1.24 5.72 7.35
C VAL A 51 -1.97 4.52 6.76
N ASP A 52 -3.24 4.69 6.38
CA ASP A 52 -4.03 3.64 5.73
C ASP A 52 -3.40 3.21 4.39
N ALA A 53 -3.02 4.18 3.55
CA ALA A 53 -2.30 3.91 2.30
C ALA A 53 -0.97 3.20 2.58
N ALA A 54 -0.18 3.65 3.56
CA ALA A 54 1.10 3.02 3.87
C ALA A 54 0.98 1.54 4.28
N ARG A 55 -0.13 1.13 4.91
CA ARG A 55 -0.38 -0.26 5.29
C ARG A 55 -0.62 -1.18 4.09
N ARG A 56 -1.17 -0.64 3.01
CA ARG A 56 -1.53 -1.39 1.81
C ARG A 56 -0.35 -1.60 0.86
N PHE A 57 0.75 -0.87 1.04
CA PHE A 57 1.89 -0.90 0.13
C PHE A 57 3.20 -1.22 0.86
N LYS A 58 4.11 -1.87 0.14
CA LYS A 58 5.52 -2.01 0.52
C LYS A 58 6.40 -1.22 -0.43
N TYR A 59 7.48 -0.70 0.11
CA TYR A 59 8.56 -0.16 -0.70
C TYR A 59 9.48 -1.30 -1.13
N VAL A 60 9.81 -1.34 -2.42
CA VAL A 60 10.70 -2.33 -3.02
C VAL A 60 11.81 -1.62 -3.78
N MET A 61 13.03 -2.04 -3.52
CA MET A 61 14.24 -1.67 -4.26
C MET A 61 14.84 -2.93 -4.85
N MET A 62 15.34 -2.87 -6.08
CA MET A 62 16.00 -3.99 -6.73
C MET A 62 17.06 -3.51 -7.71
N ASN A 63 18.02 -4.36 -8.02
CA ASN A 63 18.95 -4.15 -9.13
C ASN A 63 18.48 -4.95 -10.36
N ALA A 64 18.68 -4.40 -11.54
CA ALA A 64 18.31 -5.06 -12.79
C ALA A 64 19.26 -4.65 -13.94
N PRO A 65 19.49 -5.54 -14.93
CA PRO A 65 20.12 -5.16 -16.18
C PRO A 65 19.30 -4.11 -16.91
N LEU A 66 19.96 -3.08 -17.43
CA LEU A 66 19.34 -2.00 -18.19
C LEU A 66 18.55 -2.53 -19.40
N ALA A 67 19.05 -3.59 -20.04
CA ALA A 67 18.39 -4.25 -21.17
C ALA A 67 17.02 -4.87 -20.81
N ASN A 68 16.78 -5.17 -19.53
CA ASN A 68 15.53 -5.74 -19.05
C ASN A 68 14.59 -4.70 -18.42
N LEU A 69 14.98 -3.42 -18.40
CA LEU A 69 14.23 -2.36 -17.70
C LEU A 69 12.78 -2.26 -18.16
N ASP A 70 12.50 -2.44 -19.45
CA ASP A 70 11.12 -2.35 -19.97
C ASP A 70 10.24 -3.51 -19.48
N LYS A 71 10.81 -4.72 -19.33
CA LYS A 71 10.11 -5.86 -18.72
C LYS A 71 9.82 -5.59 -17.25
N ILE A 72 10.79 -5.03 -16.53
CA ILE A 72 10.62 -4.63 -15.12
C ILE A 72 9.52 -3.58 -14.96
N LYS A 73 9.51 -2.54 -15.81
CA LYS A 73 8.47 -1.49 -15.81
C LYS A 73 7.08 -2.04 -16.11
N ALA A 74 6.96 -3.04 -16.99
CA ALA A 74 5.68 -3.67 -17.30
C ALA A 74 5.12 -4.45 -16.09
N VAL A 75 5.98 -5.11 -15.31
CA VAL A 75 5.57 -5.80 -14.09
C VAL A 75 5.22 -4.81 -12.99
N LEU A 76 6.02 -3.74 -12.86
CA LEU A 76 5.96 -2.78 -11.78
C LEU A 76 5.81 -1.34 -12.32
N PRO A 77 4.59 -0.92 -12.69
CA PRO A 77 4.33 0.45 -13.12
C PRO A 77 4.50 1.47 -11.97
N GLY A 78 4.46 1.01 -10.72
CA GLY A 78 4.52 1.83 -9.52
C GLY A 78 3.24 2.65 -9.30
N LEU A 79 3.27 3.58 -8.35
CA LEU A 79 2.15 4.52 -8.13
C LEU A 79 1.97 5.53 -9.28
N LYS A 80 3.06 5.83 -9.99
CA LYS A 80 3.08 6.71 -11.17
C LYS A 80 4.07 6.21 -12.21
N ALA A 81 5.30 6.00 -11.76
CA ALA A 81 6.39 5.37 -12.52
C ALA A 81 7.44 4.89 -11.50
N PRO A 82 8.19 3.80 -11.78
CA PRO A 82 9.32 3.41 -10.95
C PRO A 82 10.46 4.43 -11.10
N THR A 83 11.18 4.67 -10.01
CA THR A 83 12.42 5.46 -10.03
C THR A 83 13.56 4.56 -10.51
N VAL A 84 14.38 5.06 -11.44
CA VAL A 84 15.50 4.33 -12.02
C VAL A 84 16.78 5.10 -11.78
N ILE A 85 17.77 4.45 -11.16
CA ILE A 85 19.05 5.05 -10.77
C ILE A 85 20.18 4.21 -11.40
N PRO A 86 21.07 4.79 -12.22
CA PRO A 86 22.24 4.07 -12.72
C PRO A 86 23.15 3.61 -11.57
N LEU A 87 23.68 2.40 -11.66
CA LEU A 87 24.67 1.90 -10.71
C LEU A 87 26.09 2.20 -11.20
N ASP A 88 27.07 2.09 -10.30
CA ASP A 88 28.51 2.13 -10.62
C ASP A 88 29.00 0.81 -11.26
N VAL A 89 28.15 0.23 -12.10
CA VAL A 89 28.36 -0.99 -12.87
C VAL A 89 27.68 -0.79 -14.21
N GLU A 90 28.46 -0.86 -15.29
CA GLU A 90 27.95 -0.61 -16.64
C GLU A 90 26.82 -1.58 -17.00
N GLY A 91 25.73 -1.03 -17.56
CA GLY A 91 24.56 -1.81 -17.97
C GLY A 91 23.63 -2.23 -16.84
N TRP A 92 23.80 -1.71 -15.62
CA TRP A 92 22.93 -2.00 -14.47
C TRP A 92 22.26 -0.75 -13.89
N VAL A 93 21.05 -0.95 -13.37
CA VAL A 93 20.25 0.09 -12.72
C VAL A 93 19.61 -0.44 -11.43
N ALA A 94 19.46 0.43 -10.44
CA ALA A 94 18.55 0.24 -9.33
C ALA A 94 17.16 0.76 -9.72
N VAL A 95 16.13 -0.01 -9.38
CA VAL A 95 14.72 0.30 -9.61
C VAL A 95 14.00 0.34 -8.27
N HIS A 96 13.36 1.46 -7.97
CA HIS A 96 12.64 1.67 -6.72
C HIS A 96 11.16 1.92 -7.01
N ALA A 97 10.27 1.28 -6.26
CA ALA A 97 8.83 1.50 -6.38
C ALA A 97 8.04 1.04 -5.15
N ALA A 98 6.77 1.43 -5.09
CA ALA A 98 5.81 0.88 -4.13
C ALA A 98 4.94 -0.19 -4.81
N ILE A 99 4.70 -1.30 -4.12
CA ILE A 99 3.88 -2.44 -4.58
C ILE A 99 2.79 -2.70 -3.54
N GLU A 100 1.57 -3.02 -3.98
CA GLU A 100 0.50 -3.46 -3.09
C GLU A 100 0.84 -4.79 -2.42
N GLU A 101 0.57 -4.90 -1.12
CA GLU A 101 0.89 -6.10 -0.32
C GLU A 101 0.20 -7.35 -0.86
N ASP A 102 -1.04 -7.23 -1.31
CA ASP A 102 -1.87 -8.36 -1.76
C ASP A 102 -1.32 -9.08 -3.00
N VAL A 103 -0.53 -8.37 -3.83
CA VAL A 103 0.09 -8.91 -5.05
C VAL A 103 1.61 -9.02 -4.93
N PHE A 104 2.15 -8.80 -3.73
CA PHE A 104 3.59 -8.66 -3.52
C PHE A 104 4.37 -9.89 -4.01
N TRP A 105 3.98 -11.10 -3.59
CA TRP A 105 4.72 -12.32 -3.93
C TRP A 105 4.70 -12.62 -5.43
N ASP A 106 3.54 -12.55 -6.07
CA ASP A 106 3.37 -12.75 -7.51
C ASP A 106 4.25 -11.79 -8.32
N LYS A 107 4.35 -10.52 -7.88
CA LYS A 107 5.19 -9.52 -8.54
C LYS A 107 6.67 -9.79 -8.36
N ILE A 108 7.11 -10.18 -7.16
CA ILE A 108 8.52 -10.50 -6.89
C ILE A 108 9.00 -11.67 -7.76
N GLU A 109 8.19 -12.71 -7.93
CA GLU A 109 8.53 -13.84 -8.80
C GLU A 109 8.68 -13.40 -10.27
N GLN A 110 7.73 -12.62 -10.79
CA GLN A 110 7.79 -12.06 -12.14
C GLN A 110 9.03 -11.17 -12.34
N LEU A 111 9.37 -10.36 -11.35
CA LEU A 111 10.57 -9.49 -11.38
C LEU A 111 11.85 -10.31 -11.43
N ARG A 112 11.96 -11.37 -10.61
CA ARG A 112 13.11 -12.28 -10.65
C ARG A 112 13.24 -12.96 -12.01
N HIS A 113 12.14 -13.43 -12.60
CA HIS A 113 12.13 -13.98 -13.96
C HIS A 113 12.51 -12.95 -15.02
N ALA A 114 12.17 -11.68 -14.82
CA ALA A 114 12.60 -10.57 -15.67
C ALA A 114 14.06 -10.13 -15.44
N GLY A 115 14.78 -10.75 -14.51
CA GLY A 115 16.20 -10.51 -14.26
C GLY A 115 16.50 -9.51 -13.13
N ALA A 116 15.52 -9.20 -12.27
CA ALA A 116 15.77 -8.45 -11.04
C ALA A 116 16.55 -9.31 -10.03
N SER A 117 17.48 -8.67 -9.32
CA SER A 117 18.28 -9.24 -8.24
C SER A 117 18.36 -8.28 -7.06
N GLU A 118 18.85 -8.78 -5.92
CA GLU A 118 19.11 -7.96 -4.72
C GLU A 118 17.87 -7.16 -4.28
N ILE A 119 16.72 -7.84 -4.27
CA ILE A 119 15.44 -7.21 -3.97
C ILE A 119 15.34 -6.96 -2.45
N LEU A 120 15.26 -5.70 -2.07
CA LEU A 120 15.07 -5.23 -0.70
C LEU A 120 13.66 -4.70 -0.54
N VAL A 121 13.05 -5.00 0.62
CA VAL A 121 11.67 -4.64 0.91
C VAL A 121 11.59 -3.96 2.26
N SER A 122 10.87 -2.84 2.31
CA SER A 122 10.63 -2.10 3.54
C SER A 122 9.15 -1.78 3.70
N ALA A 123 8.68 -1.85 4.95
CA ALA A 123 7.40 -1.29 5.30
C ALA A 123 7.42 0.24 5.11
N LEU A 124 6.26 0.79 4.75
CA LEU A 124 6.02 2.22 4.71
C LEU A 124 5.30 2.64 6.00
N ASP A 125 5.75 3.74 6.60
CA ASP A 125 5.08 4.31 7.77
C ASP A 125 3.93 5.25 7.38
N LYS A 126 4.15 6.07 6.35
CA LYS A 126 3.20 7.07 5.82
C LYS A 126 3.39 7.15 4.30
N LEU A 127 2.29 7.17 3.57
CA LEU A 127 2.27 7.30 2.11
C LEU A 127 1.22 8.34 1.71
N LEU A 128 1.66 9.44 1.10
CA LEU A 128 0.77 10.50 0.60
C LEU A 128 0.49 10.26 -0.88
N LEU A 129 -0.79 10.19 -1.24
CA LEU A 129 -1.29 10.00 -2.61
C LEU A 129 -1.96 11.28 -3.12
#